data_AF-A0A9N9EAJ3-F1
#
_entry.id   AF-A0A9N9EAJ3-F1
#
_cell.length_a   1.000
_cell.length_b   1.000
_cell.length_c   1.000
_cell.angle_alpha   90.00
_cell.angle_beta   90.00
_cell.angle_gamma   90.00
#
_symmetry.space_group_name_H-M   'P 1'
#
loop_
_entity.id
_entity.type
_entity.pdbx_description
1 polymer ?
#
loop_
_entity_poly.entity_id
_entity_poly.type
_entity_poly.pdbx_seq_one_letter_code
_entity_poly.pdbx_strand_id
1 'polypeptide(L)'
;MECKCVECVTSQVMDSDYKRDMQNLVLKLGRIIFQAIQERRNKLPTQTLTQKLFHGDICSKQALDQIARIFKSLKYFTYTNGEYHSSNNNTAITFKFSYEWNFVEIDNNIDHIITIGKEWYKPFLEYLYKMDRWSRYCWKHISNNDKIDEFLENIVSYIPEFKYLYDFHWNNETYNQLQDPCVLLLASDCGVFAIIVIKFWHQYLDDDEEPEVYDKYHEWVKTYKAHAAEKHGNKLATVIGATYTNNPDVMEPLEFVDEIDLSIARAVNFYTPKSSSSLKDVQLYS
;
A
#
# COMPACT_ATOMS: atom_id res chain seq x y z
N MET A 1 32.75 -8.63 -5.42
CA MET A 1 32.88 -7.68 -4.30
C MET A 1 31.70 -7.98 -3.39
N GLU A 2 31.91 -8.57 -2.20
CA GLU A 2 30.81 -8.98 -1.33
C GLU A 2 30.20 -7.75 -0.62
N CYS A 3 28.90 -7.52 -0.80
CA CYS A 3 28.20 -6.39 -0.20
C CYS A 3 27.98 -6.64 1.30
N LYS A 4 28.37 -5.67 2.14
CA LYS A 4 28.26 -5.72 3.62
C LYS A 4 27.03 -4.98 4.17
N CYS A 5 26.03 -4.71 3.33
CA CYS A 5 24.85 -3.95 3.76
C CYS A 5 24.02 -4.76 4.78
N VAL A 6 23.44 -4.11 5.79
CA VAL A 6 22.60 -4.78 6.82
C VAL A 6 21.47 -5.60 6.16
N GLU A 7 20.91 -5.08 5.08
CA GLU A 7 19.88 -5.74 4.29
C GLU A 7 20.40 -6.98 3.54
N CYS A 8 21.69 -7.04 3.20
CA CYS A 8 22.37 -8.15 2.52
C CYS A 8 22.66 -9.29 3.49
N VAL A 9 23.08 -8.93 4.71
CA VAL A 9 23.39 -9.88 5.78
C VAL A 9 22.09 -10.48 6.37
N THR A 10 20.98 -9.76 6.34
CA THR A 10 19.67 -10.22 6.81
C THR A 10 18.81 -10.91 5.74
N SER A 11 19.19 -10.86 4.45
CA SER A 11 18.54 -11.57 3.35
C SER A 11 19.49 -12.59 2.71
N GLN A 12 19.74 -13.73 3.37
CA GLN A 12 20.51 -14.85 2.80
C GLN A 12 19.83 -15.57 1.61
N VAL A 13 18.77 -15.00 1.03
CA VAL A 13 17.89 -15.66 0.06
C VAL A 13 17.59 -14.73 -1.13
N MET A 14 18.61 -14.17 -1.76
CA MET A 14 18.42 -13.45 -3.03
C MET A 14 19.47 -13.89 -4.04
N ASP A 15 18.97 -14.25 -5.22
CA ASP A 15 19.72 -14.69 -6.40
C ASP A 15 20.80 -13.67 -6.81
N SER A 16 21.91 -14.14 -7.40
CA SER A 16 23.01 -13.27 -7.84
C SER A 16 22.62 -12.30 -8.97
N ASP A 17 21.50 -12.57 -9.67
CA ASP A 17 20.96 -11.71 -10.73
C ASP A 17 20.02 -10.61 -10.21
N TYR A 18 19.83 -10.54 -8.89
CA TYR A 18 18.88 -9.65 -8.25
C TYR A 18 19.35 -8.18 -8.20
N LYS A 19 18.63 -7.29 -8.90
CA LYS A 19 18.96 -5.86 -9.01
C LYS A 19 18.41 -5.02 -7.86
N ARG A 20 18.97 -5.16 -6.66
CA ARG A 20 18.51 -4.48 -5.44
C ARG A 20 18.55 -2.95 -5.52
N ASP A 21 19.61 -2.36 -6.06
CA ASP A 21 19.72 -0.90 -6.17
C ASP A 21 18.64 -0.35 -7.11
N MET A 22 18.34 -1.07 -8.21
CA MET A 22 17.25 -0.73 -9.13
C MET A 22 15.89 -0.90 -8.49
N GLN A 23 15.66 -1.99 -7.76
CA GLN A 23 14.41 -2.22 -7.06
C GLN A 23 14.10 -1.12 -6.05
N ASN A 24 15.07 -0.79 -5.19
CA ASN A 24 14.96 0.28 -4.21
C ASN A 24 14.60 1.61 -4.87
N LEU A 25 15.19 1.89 -6.03
CA LEU A 25 14.94 3.11 -6.79
C LEU A 25 13.54 3.15 -7.38
N VAL A 26 13.09 2.06 -8.01
CA VAL A 26 11.76 1.93 -8.60
C VAL A 26 10.67 2.07 -7.53
N LEU A 27 10.82 1.37 -6.40
CA LEU A 27 9.86 1.44 -5.30
C LEU A 27 9.83 2.82 -4.64
N LYS A 28 11.00 3.49 -4.52
CA LYS A 28 11.08 4.86 -4.00
C LYS A 28 10.41 5.86 -4.95
N LEU A 29 10.57 5.70 -6.25
CA LEU A 29 9.85 6.47 -7.27
C LEU A 29 8.35 6.26 -7.20
N GLY A 30 7.91 5.00 -7.16
CA GLY A 30 6.50 4.64 -6.98
C GLY A 30 5.90 5.30 -5.75
N ARG A 31 6.64 5.35 -4.63
CA ARG A 31 6.22 6.03 -3.41
C ARG A 31 6.03 7.52 -3.57
N ILE A 32 6.98 8.22 -4.19
CA ILE A 32 6.86 9.67 -4.42
C ILE A 32 5.65 9.96 -5.31
N ILE A 33 5.40 9.13 -6.32
CA ILE A 33 4.25 9.29 -7.21
C ILE A 33 2.94 9.02 -6.46
N PHE A 34 2.82 7.92 -5.72
CA PHE A 34 1.62 7.65 -4.92
C PHE A 34 1.35 8.73 -3.90
N GLN A 35 2.40 9.23 -3.22
CA GLN A 35 2.27 10.33 -2.29
C GLN A 35 1.70 11.58 -2.97
N ALA A 36 2.22 11.96 -4.15
CA ALA A 36 1.69 13.10 -4.88
C ALA A 36 0.24 12.90 -5.34
N ILE A 37 -0.12 11.68 -5.75
CA ILE A 37 -1.49 11.30 -6.10
C ILE A 37 -2.40 11.48 -4.89
N GLN A 38 -2.09 10.87 -3.74
CA GLN A 38 -2.87 10.97 -2.51
C GLN A 38 -2.94 12.40 -1.95
N GLU A 39 -1.90 13.21 -2.14
CA GLU A 39 -1.90 14.64 -1.79
C GLU A 39 -2.64 15.52 -2.82
N ARG A 40 -3.26 14.91 -3.86
CA ARG A 40 -3.97 15.60 -4.95
C ARG A 40 -3.10 16.63 -5.68
N ARG A 41 -1.78 16.41 -5.70
CA ARG A 41 -0.80 17.24 -6.40
C ARG A 41 -0.67 16.76 -7.83
N ASN A 42 -1.49 17.33 -8.71
CA ASN A 42 -1.52 17.06 -10.15
C ASN A 42 -0.18 17.30 -10.86
N LYS A 43 0.75 18.05 -10.25
CA LYS A 43 2.08 18.30 -10.78
C LYS A 43 3.15 18.20 -9.70
N LEU A 44 4.09 17.29 -9.93
CA LEU A 44 5.39 17.27 -9.30
C LEU A 44 6.37 18.02 -10.20
N PRO A 45 6.82 19.23 -9.81
CA PRO A 45 7.90 19.91 -10.52
C PRO A 45 9.17 19.07 -10.46
N THR A 46 10.17 19.38 -11.28
CA THR A 46 11.43 18.63 -11.35
C THR A 46 12.03 18.41 -9.96
N GLN A 47 11.96 17.17 -9.49
CA GLN A 47 12.54 16.73 -8.24
C GLN A 47 13.93 16.17 -8.51
N THR A 48 14.83 16.37 -7.57
CA THR A 48 16.14 15.71 -7.56
C THR A 48 16.12 14.65 -6.48
N LEU A 49 16.34 13.39 -6.86
CA LEU A 49 16.45 12.31 -5.91
C LEU A 49 17.84 11.69 -5.97
N THR A 50 18.46 11.61 -4.79
CA THR A 50 19.77 10.98 -4.61
C THR A 50 19.61 9.65 -3.90
N GLN A 51 20.25 8.61 -4.43
CA GLN A 51 20.28 7.28 -3.86
C GLN A 51 21.71 6.74 -3.83
N LYS A 52 22.12 6.23 -2.67
CA LYS A 52 23.36 5.46 -2.55
C LYS A 52 23.16 4.09 -3.19
N LEU A 53 24.16 3.66 -3.94
CA LEU A 53 24.22 2.34 -4.57
C LEU A 53 25.13 1.45 -3.74
N PHE A 54 24.67 0.24 -3.46
CA PHE A 54 25.37 -0.69 -2.59
C PHE A 54 25.77 -1.99 -3.30
N HIS A 55 25.16 -2.29 -4.45
CA HIS A 55 25.28 -3.58 -5.15
C HIS A 55 25.87 -3.43 -6.54
N GLY A 56 25.90 -2.20 -7.09
CA GLY A 56 26.49 -1.94 -8.39
C GLY A 56 25.57 -2.29 -9.56
N ASP A 57 24.28 -2.52 -9.30
CA ASP A 57 23.29 -2.83 -10.35
C ASP A 57 23.09 -1.68 -11.33
N ILE A 58 23.40 -0.46 -10.87
CA ILE A 58 23.33 0.78 -11.65
C ILE A 58 24.75 1.33 -11.81
N CYS A 59 25.53 0.71 -12.67
CA CYS A 59 26.94 1.06 -12.89
C CYS A 59 27.17 2.03 -14.07
N SER A 60 26.12 2.46 -14.77
CA SER A 60 26.24 3.33 -15.94
C SER A 60 25.00 4.20 -16.17
N LYS A 61 25.15 5.23 -17.00
CA LYS A 61 24.02 6.05 -17.46
C LYS A 61 22.96 5.22 -18.23
N GLN A 62 23.39 4.22 -19.00
CA GLN A 62 22.47 3.32 -19.71
C GLN A 62 21.63 2.46 -18.75
N ALA A 63 22.17 2.11 -17.58
CA ALA A 63 21.39 1.43 -16.54
C ALA A 63 20.29 2.35 -15.99
N LEU A 64 20.53 3.66 -15.90
CA LEU A 64 19.52 4.64 -15.50
C LEU A 64 18.41 4.81 -16.55
N ASP A 65 18.73 4.65 -17.84
CA ASP A 65 17.71 4.68 -18.91
C ASP A 65 16.69 3.53 -18.78
N GLN A 66 17.00 2.46 -18.03
CA GLN A 66 16.02 1.42 -17.70
C GLN A 66 14.87 1.98 -16.84
N ILE A 67 15.11 2.99 -16.00
CA ILE A 67 14.07 3.65 -15.20
C ILE A 67 13.05 4.33 -16.12
N ALA A 68 13.54 5.08 -17.11
CA ALA A 68 12.67 5.71 -18.10
C ALA A 68 11.84 4.68 -18.88
N ARG A 69 12.40 3.48 -19.12
CA ARG A 69 11.67 2.37 -19.75
C ARG A 69 10.61 1.75 -18.82
N ILE A 70 10.94 1.54 -17.55
CA ILE A 70 10.01 0.98 -16.54
C ILE A 70 8.79 1.89 -16.39
N PHE A 71 9.02 3.20 -16.31
CA PHE A 71 7.96 4.21 -16.14
C PHE A 71 7.40 4.72 -17.47
N LYS A 72 7.76 4.12 -18.61
CA LYS A 72 7.33 4.60 -19.95
C LYS A 72 5.81 4.56 -20.14
N SER A 73 5.14 3.61 -19.50
CA SER A 73 3.67 3.46 -19.56
C SER A 73 2.94 4.54 -18.75
N LEU A 74 3.61 5.21 -17.82
CA LEU A 74 3.01 6.29 -17.05
C LEU A 74 2.97 7.55 -17.90
N LYS A 75 1.75 7.92 -18.30
CA LYS A 75 1.53 9.15 -19.05
C LYS A 75 2.10 10.32 -18.24
N TYR A 76 2.80 11.21 -18.94
CA TYR A 76 3.41 12.44 -18.41
C TYR A 76 4.53 12.25 -17.37
N PHE A 77 4.98 11.02 -17.11
CA PHE A 77 6.26 10.82 -16.42
C PHE A 77 7.40 11.30 -17.32
N THR A 78 8.09 12.35 -16.89
CA THR A 78 9.21 12.92 -17.66
C THR A 78 10.50 12.70 -16.90
N TYR A 79 11.41 11.99 -17.54
CA TYR A 79 12.79 11.81 -17.10
C TYR A 79 13.69 12.76 -17.88
N THR A 80 14.47 13.58 -17.19
CA THR A 80 15.33 14.59 -17.84
C THR A 80 16.78 14.15 -17.90
N ASN A 81 17.37 13.66 -16.81
CA ASN A 81 18.73 13.11 -16.76
C ASN A 81 19.03 12.46 -15.40
N GLY A 82 19.95 11.49 -15.41
CA GLY A 82 20.62 10.96 -14.24
C GLY A 82 22.12 11.24 -14.27
N GLU A 83 22.66 11.68 -13.14
CA GLU A 83 24.08 11.90 -12.89
C GLU A 83 24.60 10.80 -11.96
N TYR A 84 25.73 10.21 -12.34
CA TYR A 84 26.40 9.20 -11.55
C TYR A 84 27.57 9.85 -10.82
N HIS A 85 27.54 9.83 -9.49
CA HIS A 85 28.61 10.35 -8.65
C HIS A 85 29.32 9.17 -7.98
N SER A 86 30.59 8.97 -8.33
CA SER A 86 31.44 7.98 -7.68
C SER A 86 32.58 8.69 -6.99
N SER A 87 32.62 8.65 -5.66
CA SER A 87 33.76 9.13 -4.87
C SER A 87 34.10 8.13 -3.77
N ASN A 88 35.39 7.80 -3.62
CA ASN A 88 36.00 7.00 -2.54
C ASN A 88 35.04 6.04 -1.81
N ASN A 89 34.74 4.91 -2.44
CA ASN A 89 33.91 3.80 -1.93
C ASN A 89 32.41 4.09 -1.71
N ASN A 90 31.93 5.29 -2.04
CA ASN A 90 30.51 5.62 -2.05
C ASN A 90 30.06 5.99 -3.47
N THR A 91 29.30 5.08 -4.07
CA THR A 91 28.61 5.35 -5.31
C THR A 91 27.22 5.87 -5.01
N ALA A 92 26.85 7.00 -5.60
CA ALA A 92 25.51 7.55 -5.53
C ALA A 92 25.03 7.96 -6.92
N ILE A 93 23.74 7.77 -7.16
CA ILE A 93 23.06 8.32 -8.32
C ILE A 93 22.22 9.50 -7.87
N THR A 94 22.25 10.55 -8.68
CA THR A 94 21.31 11.65 -8.60
C THR A 94 20.47 11.60 -9.85
N PHE A 95 19.15 11.59 -9.72
CA PHE A 95 18.27 11.56 -10.87
C PHE A 95 17.23 12.67 -10.77
N LYS A 96 16.93 13.27 -11.92
CA LYS A 96 15.93 14.32 -12.05
C LYS A 96 14.73 13.78 -12.80
N PHE A 97 13.56 13.94 -12.19
CA PHE A 97 12.29 13.53 -12.76
C PHE A 97 11.22 14.56 -12.46
N SER A 98 10.22 14.63 -13.31
CA SER A 98 8.97 15.34 -13.06
C SER A 98 7.81 14.42 -13.40
N TYR A 99 6.67 14.65 -12.77
CA TYR A 99 5.48 13.88 -13.01
C TYR A 99 4.29 14.81 -13.03
N GLU A 100 3.46 14.71 -14.05
CA GLU A 100 2.21 15.43 -14.15
C GLU A 100 1.10 14.40 -14.32
N TRP A 101 -0.10 14.68 -13.85
CA TRP A 101 -1.23 13.79 -14.05
C TRP A 101 -2.53 14.58 -14.06
N ASN A 102 -3.53 14.03 -14.71
CA ASN A 102 -4.87 14.58 -14.77
C ASN A 102 -5.81 13.67 -13.98
N PHE A 103 -6.73 14.26 -13.20
CA PHE A 103 -7.78 13.55 -12.48
C PHE A 103 -8.60 12.63 -13.39
N VAL A 104 -8.80 12.99 -14.65
CA VAL A 104 -9.55 12.15 -15.63
C VAL A 104 -8.84 10.82 -15.92
N GLU A 105 -7.51 10.76 -15.79
CA GLU A 105 -6.72 9.58 -16.13
C GLU A 105 -6.07 8.92 -14.90
N ILE A 106 -6.53 9.28 -13.69
CA ILE A 106 -5.85 8.87 -12.46
C ILE A 106 -5.87 7.36 -12.24
N ASP A 107 -7.00 6.70 -12.50
CA ASP A 107 -7.13 5.24 -12.35
C ASP A 107 -6.16 4.49 -13.28
N ASN A 108 -6.06 4.91 -14.55
CA ASN A 108 -5.09 4.33 -15.49
C ASN A 108 -3.64 4.53 -15.03
N ASN A 109 -3.32 5.68 -14.43
CA ASN A 109 -1.99 5.92 -13.89
C ASN A 109 -1.72 5.04 -12.67
N ILE A 110 -2.69 4.92 -11.76
CA ILE A 110 -2.60 4.02 -10.62
C ILE A 110 -2.37 2.59 -11.10
N ASP A 111 -3.13 2.08 -12.07
CA ASP A 111 -2.96 0.72 -12.63
C ASP A 111 -1.55 0.46 -13.16
N HIS A 112 -0.97 1.43 -13.87
CA HIS A 112 0.41 1.32 -14.35
C HIS A 112 1.42 1.31 -13.20
N ILE A 113 1.25 2.14 -12.16
CA ILE A 113 2.14 2.13 -10.99
C ILE A 113 2.02 0.80 -10.24
N ILE A 114 0.80 0.26 -10.08
CA ILE A 114 0.55 -1.05 -9.45
C ILE A 114 1.22 -2.16 -10.26
N THR A 115 1.14 -2.12 -11.59
CA THR A 115 1.80 -3.09 -12.48
C THR A 115 3.32 -3.07 -12.30
N ILE A 116 3.91 -1.87 -12.24
CA ILE A 116 5.34 -1.71 -11.92
C ILE A 116 5.63 -2.26 -10.52
N GLY A 117 4.79 -1.93 -9.53
CA GLY A 117 4.89 -2.43 -8.16
C GLY A 117 4.93 -3.95 -8.11
N LYS A 118 3.99 -4.66 -8.74
CA LYS A 118 3.93 -6.13 -8.76
C LYS A 118 5.22 -6.76 -9.28
N GLU A 119 5.83 -6.20 -10.33
CA GLU A 119 7.08 -6.73 -10.87
C GLU A 119 8.25 -6.52 -9.92
N TRP A 120 8.38 -5.30 -9.37
CA TRP A 120 9.53 -4.92 -8.57
C TRP A 120 9.38 -5.26 -7.09
N TYR A 121 8.20 -5.70 -6.63
CA TYR A 121 7.96 -6.09 -5.25
C TYR A 121 8.09 -7.60 -4.99
N LYS A 122 8.17 -8.43 -6.04
CA LYS A 122 8.45 -9.89 -5.97
C LYS A 122 9.46 -10.32 -4.89
N PRO A 123 10.59 -9.63 -4.72
CA PRO A 123 11.62 -10.04 -3.75
C PRO A 123 11.14 -9.96 -2.29
N PHE A 124 10.16 -9.11 -1.98
CA PHE A 124 9.58 -9.01 -0.64
C PHE A 124 8.46 -10.03 -0.38
N LEU A 125 8.00 -10.77 -1.39
CA LEU A 125 6.84 -11.67 -1.26
C LEU A 125 7.10 -12.82 -0.30
N GLU A 126 8.30 -13.42 -0.31
CA GLU A 126 8.60 -14.51 0.62
C GLU A 126 8.56 -14.03 2.08
N TYR A 127 9.12 -12.85 2.35
CA TYR A 127 9.01 -12.21 3.65
C TYR A 127 7.54 -11.92 4.00
N LEU A 128 6.76 -11.41 3.05
CA LEU A 128 5.35 -11.08 3.23
C LEU A 128 4.53 -12.33 3.61
N TYR A 129 4.67 -13.43 2.87
CA TYR A 129 3.95 -14.67 3.13
C TYR A 129 4.39 -15.34 4.45
N LYS A 130 5.66 -15.23 4.82
CA LYS A 130 6.15 -15.68 6.13
C LYS A 130 5.51 -14.88 7.26
N MET A 131 5.44 -13.56 7.12
CA MET A 131 4.77 -12.68 8.07
C MET A 131 3.29 -13.02 8.20
N ASP A 132 2.54 -13.13 7.10
CA ASP A 132 1.12 -13.46 7.13
C ASP A 132 0.83 -14.81 7.79
N ARG A 133 1.59 -15.84 7.41
CA ARG A 133 1.46 -17.17 8.03
C ARG A 133 1.73 -17.11 9.54
N TRP A 134 2.79 -16.44 9.95
CA TRP A 134 3.12 -16.33 11.37
C TRP A 134 2.05 -15.54 12.11
N SER A 135 1.63 -14.39 11.59
CA SER A 135 0.64 -13.55 12.26
C SER A 135 -0.70 -14.25 12.39
N ARG A 136 -1.17 -14.96 11.36
CA ARG A 136 -2.36 -15.83 11.45
C ARG A 136 -2.20 -16.97 12.44
N TYR A 137 -1.00 -17.56 12.54
CA TYR A 137 -0.72 -18.57 13.55
C TYR A 137 -0.79 -17.99 14.97
N CYS A 138 -0.14 -16.85 15.23
CA CYS A 138 -0.22 -16.16 16.52
C CYS A 138 -1.65 -15.76 16.87
N TRP A 139 -2.39 -15.25 15.88
CA TRP A 139 -3.79 -14.85 16.00
C TRP A 139 -4.66 -15.99 16.52
N LYS A 140 -4.54 -17.20 15.94
CA LYS A 140 -5.26 -18.40 16.39
C LYS A 140 -4.89 -18.85 17.79
N HIS A 141 -3.68 -18.59 18.25
CA HIS A 141 -3.23 -18.97 19.58
C HIS A 141 -3.67 -18.00 20.69
N ILE A 142 -3.87 -16.72 20.34
CA ILE A 142 -4.36 -15.69 21.28
C ILE A 142 -5.89 -15.75 21.38
N SER A 143 -6.55 -16.08 20.28
CA SER A 143 -7.99 -16.11 20.15
C SER A 143 -8.47 -17.58 20.14
N ASN A 144 -8.88 -18.11 21.30
CA ASN A 144 -9.60 -19.39 21.38
C ASN A 144 -11.05 -19.29 20.83
N ASN A 145 -11.30 -18.44 19.84
CA ASN A 145 -12.62 -17.99 19.42
C ASN A 145 -12.77 -18.03 17.90
N ASP A 146 -13.53 -19.00 17.38
CA ASP A 146 -13.73 -19.21 15.93
C ASP A 146 -14.30 -17.98 15.19
N LYS A 147 -14.98 -17.07 15.92
CA LYS A 147 -15.57 -15.82 15.38
C LYS A 147 -14.53 -14.80 14.89
N ILE A 148 -13.29 -14.92 15.34
CA ILE A 148 -12.22 -13.96 15.06
C ILE A 148 -11.53 -14.28 13.72
N ASP A 149 -11.44 -15.56 13.36
CA ASP A 149 -11.03 -15.99 12.03
C ASP A 149 -12.07 -15.56 10.98
N GLU A 150 -13.37 -15.70 11.30
CA GLU A 150 -14.48 -15.21 10.45
C GLU A 150 -14.36 -13.69 10.19
N PHE A 151 -13.94 -12.91 11.18
CA PHE A 151 -13.76 -11.46 11.07
C PHE A 151 -12.68 -11.08 10.05
N LEU A 152 -11.50 -11.70 10.16
CA LEU A 152 -10.39 -11.43 9.26
C LEU A 152 -10.71 -11.91 7.84
N GLU A 153 -11.32 -13.08 7.69
CA GLU A 153 -11.73 -13.62 6.39
C GLU A 153 -12.79 -12.75 5.73
N ASN A 154 -13.74 -12.20 6.50
CA ASN A 154 -14.73 -11.25 5.98
C ASN A 154 -14.06 -9.97 5.45
N ILE A 155 -13.15 -9.36 6.20
CA ILE A 155 -12.40 -8.17 5.75
C ILE A 155 -11.60 -8.47 4.48
N VAL A 156 -10.83 -9.56 4.49
CA VAL A 156 -9.98 -9.96 3.35
C VAL A 156 -10.83 -10.30 2.13
N SER A 157 -12.08 -10.76 2.28
CA SER A 157 -12.97 -11.01 1.16
C SER A 157 -13.28 -9.74 0.33
N TYR A 158 -13.22 -8.55 0.93
CA TYR A 158 -13.37 -7.27 0.23
C TYR A 158 -12.09 -6.79 -0.45
N ILE A 159 -10.93 -7.28 0.00
CA ILE A 159 -9.59 -6.88 -0.47
C ILE A 159 -8.66 -8.12 -0.61
N PRO A 160 -8.98 -9.08 -1.51
CA PRO A 160 -8.39 -10.42 -1.51
C PRO A 160 -6.88 -10.48 -1.80
N GLU A 161 -6.32 -9.48 -2.49
CA GLU A 161 -4.88 -9.39 -2.77
C GLU A 161 -4.07 -8.85 -1.59
N PHE A 162 -4.73 -8.46 -0.49
CA PHE A 162 -4.09 -8.04 0.74
C PHE A 162 -3.92 -9.21 1.70
N LYS A 163 -2.69 -9.38 2.20
CA LYS A 163 -2.31 -10.37 3.21
C LYS A 163 -2.20 -9.71 4.58
N TYR A 164 -2.60 -10.42 5.62
CA TYR A 164 -2.60 -9.89 6.97
C TYR A 164 -1.17 -9.81 7.50
N LEU A 165 -0.75 -8.67 8.05
CA LEU A 165 0.59 -8.52 8.62
C LEU A 165 0.60 -8.66 10.13
N TYR A 166 -0.23 -7.88 10.81
CA TYR A 166 -0.39 -7.87 12.26
C TYR A 166 -1.45 -6.82 12.62
N ASP A 167 -1.87 -6.79 13.87
CA ASP A 167 -2.71 -5.77 14.47
C ASP A 167 -1.90 -4.85 15.39
N PHE A 168 -2.36 -3.61 15.57
CA PHE A 168 -1.73 -2.71 16.54
C PHE A 168 -2.27 -2.93 17.96
N HIS A 169 -3.56 -3.23 18.10
CA HIS A 169 -4.28 -3.25 19.37
C HIS A 169 -5.50 -4.19 19.33
N TRP A 170 -5.30 -5.47 18.96
CA TRP A 170 -6.40 -6.43 19.00
C TRP A 170 -6.82 -6.70 20.44
N ASN A 171 -7.97 -6.12 20.82
CA ASN A 171 -8.59 -6.40 22.11
C ASN A 171 -10.12 -6.46 21.96
N ASN A 172 -10.64 -7.68 21.84
CA ASN A 172 -12.08 -7.95 21.78
C ASN A 172 -12.73 -7.91 23.18
N GLU A 173 -11.94 -7.85 24.25
CA GLU A 173 -12.43 -7.98 25.62
C GLU A 173 -12.17 -6.70 26.42
N THR A 174 -13.24 -5.97 26.74
CA THR A 174 -13.36 -5.03 27.88
C THR A 174 -12.78 -3.60 27.83
N TYR A 175 -12.16 -3.10 26.75
CA TYR A 175 -11.68 -1.72 26.71
C TYR A 175 -12.55 -0.77 25.89
N ASN A 176 -12.66 0.49 26.35
CA ASN A 176 -13.30 1.56 25.62
C ASN A 176 -12.53 1.83 24.32
N GLN A 177 -13.04 1.33 23.19
CA GLN A 177 -12.39 1.44 21.89
C GLN A 177 -12.27 2.90 21.41
N LEU A 178 -13.02 3.84 22.02
CA LEU A 178 -12.82 5.28 21.89
C LEU A 178 -11.44 5.75 22.38
N GLN A 179 -10.67 4.93 23.09
CA GLN A 179 -9.30 5.24 23.51
C GLN A 179 -8.26 4.36 22.80
N ASP A 180 -8.61 3.14 22.41
CA ASP A 180 -7.69 2.22 21.73
C ASP A 180 -8.41 1.40 20.64
N PRO A 181 -8.36 1.83 19.36
CA PRO A 181 -9.10 1.18 18.29
C PRO A 181 -8.44 -0.12 17.85
N CYS A 182 -9.26 -1.12 17.50
CA CYS A 182 -8.76 -2.32 16.83
C CYS A 182 -8.35 -1.96 15.39
N VAL A 183 -7.05 -2.05 15.09
CA VAL A 183 -6.48 -1.69 13.78
C VAL A 183 -5.70 -2.85 13.20
N LEU A 184 -6.06 -3.26 11.98
CA LEU A 184 -5.33 -4.25 11.20
C LEU A 184 -4.40 -3.56 10.21
N LEU A 185 -3.20 -4.11 10.08
CA LEU A 185 -2.30 -3.80 8.97
C LEU A 185 -2.28 -4.98 8.00
N LEU A 186 -2.58 -4.69 6.74
CA LEU A 186 -2.45 -5.64 5.64
C LEU A 186 -1.47 -5.11 4.59
N ALA A 187 -0.96 -6.00 3.75
CA ALA A 187 -0.08 -5.62 2.64
C ALA A 187 -0.34 -6.48 1.40
N SER A 188 -0.26 -5.84 0.25
CA SER A 188 -0.40 -6.44 -1.07
C SER A 188 0.94 -6.90 -1.64
N ASP A 189 0.85 -7.69 -2.72
CA ASP A 189 1.98 -8.18 -3.50
C ASP A 189 2.71 -7.10 -4.31
N CYS A 190 2.25 -5.84 -4.27
CA CYS A 190 2.80 -4.71 -5.02
C CYS A 190 3.35 -3.60 -4.12
N GLY A 191 3.39 -3.82 -2.80
CA GLY A 191 3.89 -2.87 -1.83
C GLY A 191 2.88 -1.79 -1.40
N VAL A 192 1.60 -1.94 -1.74
CA VAL A 192 0.51 -1.15 -1.12
C VAL A 192 0.12 -1.80 0.20
N PHE A 193 0.14 -1.02 1.28
CA PHE A 193 -0.26 -1.44 2.62
C PHE A 193 -1.65 -0.87 2.91
N ALA A 194 -2.48 -1.58 3.67
CA ALA A 194 -3.82 -1.13 4.07
C ALA A 194 -3.92 -1.07 5.60
N ILE A 195 -4.40 0.05 6.09
CA ILE A 195 -4.83 0.24 7.48
C ILE A 195 -6.35 0.09 7.52
N ILE A 196 -6.83 -0.88 8.29
CA ILE A 196 -8.26 -1.12 8.49
C ILE A 196 -8.59 -0.88 9.97
N VAL A 197 -9.35 0.17 10.26
CA VAL A 197 -9.84 0.45 11.61
C VAL A 197 -11.23 -0.17 11.77
N ILE A 198 -11.43 -0.93 12.83
CA ILE A 198 -12.64 -1.72 13.03
C ILE A 198 -13.66 -0.96 13.91
N LYS A 199 -14.91 -0.90 13.43
CA LYS A 199 -16.12 -0.40 14.09
C LYS A 199 -16.97 -1.60 14.56
N PHE A 200 -17.23 -1.74 15.85
CA PHE A 200 -18.05 -2.83 16.39
C PHE A 200 -19.51 -2.39 16.65
N TRP A 201 -20.45 -3.01 15.93
CA TRP A 201 -21.88 -2.68 15.87
C TRP A 201 -22.60 -2.63 17.22
N HIS A 202 -22.34 -3.59 18.13
CA HIS A 202 -23.07 -3.69 19.40
C HIS A 202 -22.61 -2.72 20.49
N GLN A 203 -21.61 -1.88 20.21
CA GLN A 203 -21.16 -0.87 21.17
C GLN A 203 -21.86 0.49 20.99
N TYR A 204 -22.60 0.72 19.90
CA TYR A 204 -23.04 2.07 19.52
C TYR A 204 -24.45 2.14 18.88
N LEU A 205 -25.39 1.29 19.32
CA LEU A 205 -26.79 1.33 18.86
C LEU A 205 -27.48 2.70 19.04
N ASP A 206 -26.90 3.64 19.79
CA ASP A 206 -27.41 5.00 20.00
C ASP A 206 -26.51 6.13 19.43
N ASP A 207 -25.27 5.87 18.99
CA ASP A 207 -24.24 6.92 18.74
C ASP A 207 -23.69 6.97 17.29
N ASP A 208 -23.99 6.01 16.42
CA ASP A 208 -23.47 5.99 15.03
C ASP A 208 -23.99 7.16 14.16
N GLU A 209 -25.01 7.90 14.63
CA GLU A 209 -25.50 9.14 14.00
C GLU A 209 -24.79 10.41 14.51
N GLU A 210 -23.89 10.31 15.51
CA GLU A 210 -23.13 11.47 16.00
C GLU A 210 -21.89 11.73 15.12
N PRO A 211 -21.78 12.91 14.47
CA PRO A 211 -20.66 13.24 13.58
C PRO A 211 -19.28 13.11 14.25
N GLU A 212 -19.21 13.33 15.57
CA GLU A 212 -17.98 13.28 16.35
C GLU A 212 -17.35 11.89 16.39
N VAL A 213 -18.17 10.82 16.37
CA VAL A 213 -17.69 9.43 16.35
C VAL A 213 -17.17 9.06 14.96
N TYR A 214 -17.88 9.47 13.91
CA TYR A 214 -17.46 9.27 12.52
C TYR A 214 -16.10 9.91 12.23
N ASP A 215 -15.94 11.19 12.61
CA ASP A 215 -14.69 11.93 12.41
C ASP A 215 -13.50 11.25 13.13
N LYS A 216 -13.75 10.67 14.30
CA LYS A 216 -12.73 9.98 15.09
C LYS A 216 -12.17 8.74 14.42
N TYR A 217 -12.99 7.91 13.78
CA TYR A 217 -12.50 6.75 13.04
C TYR A 217 -11.62 7.17 11.86
N HIS A 218 -11.98 8.25 11.18
CA HIS A 218 -11.20 8.80 10.08
C HIS A 218 -9.85 9.39 10.58
N GLU A 219 -9.84 10.02 11.75
CA GLU A 219 -8.61 10.48 12.41
C GLU A 219 -7.69 9.33 12.81
N TRP A 220 -8.23 8.22 13.33
CA TRP A 220 -7.44 7.03 13.61
C TRP A 220 -6.84 6.45 12.34
N VAL A 221 -7.62 6.29 11.28
CA VAL A 221 -7.08 5.82 9.99
C VAL A 221 -5.90 6.70 9.55
N LYS A 222 -6.04 8.03 9.60
CA LYS A 222 -4.94 8.97 9.27
C LYS A 222 -3.70 8.76 10.16
N THR A 223 -3.91 8.60 11.47
CA THR A 223 -2.84 8.41 12.45
C THR A 223 -2.07 7.12 12.20
N TYR A 224 -2.78 6.00 12.02
CA TYR A 224 -2.15 4.71 11.78
C TYR A 224 -1.55 4.60 10.38
N LYS A 225 -2.09 5.30 9.36
CA LYS A 225 -1.43 5.47 8.05
C LYS A 225 -0.04 6.10 8.20
N ALA A 226 0.06 7.20 8.96
CA ALA A 226 1.34 7.86 9.21
C ALA A 226 2.33 6.95 9.96
N HIS A 227 1.85 6.25 10.99
CA HIS A 227 2.68 5.31 11.74
C HIS A 227 3.18 4.14 10.89
N ALA A 228 2.32 3.57 10.03
CA ALA A 228 2.72 2.51 9.10
C ALA A 228 3.74 3.02 8.06
N ALA A 229 3.55 4.24 7.55
CA ALA A 229 4.47 4.88 6.61
C ALA A 229 5.87 5.09 7.23
N GLU A 230 5.94 5.47 8.51
CA GLU A 230 7.20 5.62 9.25
C GLU A 230 7.87 4.26 9.49
N LYS A 231 7.13 3.29 10.06
CA LYS A 231 7.68 1.98 10.46
C LYS A 231 8.13 1.12 9.28
N HIS A 232 7.42 1.18 8.15
CA HIS A 232 7.64 0.32 6.99
C HIS A 232 8.09 1.09 5.75
N GLY A 233 8.53 2.35 5.89
CA GLY A 233 8.81 3.24 4.78
C GLY A 233 9.67 2.62 3.68
N ASN A 234 10.70 1.84 4.02
CA ASN A 234 11.60 1.18 3.07
C ASN A 234 10.98 -0.02 2.34
N LYS A 235 9.86 -0.56 2.83
CA LYS A 235 9.17 -1.75 2.32
C LYS A 235 7.83 -1.45 1.67
N LEU A 236 7.37 -0.19 1.65
CA LEU A 236 6.09 0.18 1.05
C LEU A 236 6.25 1.16 -0.11
N ALA A 237 5.30 1.05 -1.05
CA ALA A 237 5.03 2.04 -2.08
C ALA A 237 4.03 3.07 -1.55
N THR A 238 2.95 2.65 -0.89
CA THR A 238 1.99 3.56 -0.25
C THR A 238 1.18 2.85 0.83
N VAL A 239 0.46 3.62 1.65
CA VAL A 239 -0.54 3.14 2.60
C VAL A 239 -1.91 3.71 2.22
N ILE A 240 -2.91 2.85 2.15
CA ILE A 240 -4.33 3.20 2.01
C ILE A 240 -5.06 2.96 3.34
N GLY A 241 -6.18 3.65 3.55
CA GLY A 241 -6.93 3.59 4.79
C GLY A 241 -8.41 3.35 4.58
N ALA A 242 -8.97 2.45 5.37
CA ALA A 242 -10.40 2.17 5.41
C ALA A 242 -10.88 1.91 6.84
N THR A 243 -12.19 2.00 7.02
CA THR A 243 -12.90 1.52 8.20
C THR A 243 -13.69 0.26 7.83
N TYR A 244 -13.86 -0.64 8.79
CA TYR A 244 -14.68 -1.84 8.62
C TYR A 244 -15.70 -1.94 9.73
N THR A 245 -16.97 -2.18 9.42
CA THR A 245 -18.02 -2.47 10.41
C THR A 245 -18.48 -3.91 10.35
N ASN A 246 -18.82 -4.51 11.49
CA ASN A 246 -19.48 -5.81 11.54
C ASN A 246 -21.00 -5.72 11.65
N ASN A 247 -21.57 -4.53 11.42
CA ASN A 247 -23.01 -4.35 11.37
C ASN A 247 -23.61 -5.15 10.19
N PRO A 248 -24.51 -6.13 10.45
CA PRO A 248 -25.17 -6.87 9.39
C PRO A 248 -26.09 -6.03 8.50
N ASP A 249 -26.53 -4.86 8.98
CA ASP A 249 -27.45 -3.96 8.27
C ASP A 249 -26.73 -3.03 7.28
N VAL A 250 -25.39 -2.98 7.30
CA VAL A 250 -24.60 -2.15 6.39
C VAL A 250 -24.29 -2.92 5.10
N MET A 251 -24.72 -2.36 3.97
CA MET A 251 -24.50 -2.96 2.64
C MET A 251 -23.03 -2.97 2.20
N GLU A 252 -22.26 -1.95 2.58
CA GLU A 252 -20.84 -1.83 2.25
C GLU A 252 -20.01 -1.74 3.55
N PRO A 253 -19.69 -2.89 4.17
CA PRO A 253 -19.04 -2.90 5.48
C PRO A 253 -17.62 -2.33 5.49
N LEU A 254 -16.95 -2.28 4.34
CA LEU A 254 -15.61 -1.73 4.17
C LEU A 254 -15.69 -0.38 3.45
N GLU A 255 -15.33 0.70 4.14
CA GLU A 255 -15.40 2.07 3.65
C GLU A 255 -14.01 2.72 3.62
N PHE A 256 -13.55 3.16 2.44
CA PHE A 256 -12.29 3.88 2.31
C PHE A 256 -12.43 5.35 2.71
N VAL A 257 -11.43 5.86 3.45
CA VAL A 257 -11.45 7.25 3.97
C VAL A 257 -11.17 8.29 2.89
N ASP A 258 -10.58 7.89 1.76
CA ASP A 258 -10.33 8.73 0.58
C ASP A 258 -10.71 7.99 -0.71
N GLU A 259 -11.31 8.69 -1.67
CA GLU A 259 -11.60 8.15 -3.01
C GLU A 259 -10.34 7.67 -3.73
N ILE A 260 -9.19 8.31 -3.49
CA ILE A 260 -7.91 7.90 -4.06
C ILE A 260 -7.44 6.57 -3.45
N ASP A 261 -7.64 6.38 -2.14
CA ASP A 261 -7.33 5.13 -1.46
C ASP A 261 -8.21 4.00 -2.01
N LEU A 262 -9.48 4.28 -2.29
CA LEU A 262 -10.38 3.37 -2.99
C LEU A 262 -9.86 3.04 -4.40
N SER A 263 -9.51 4.03 -5.22
CA SER A 263 -8.94 3.80 -6.57
C SER A 263 -7.68 2.93 -6.52
N ILE A 264 -6.78 3.16 -5.56
CA ILE A 264 -5.60 2.32 -5.33
C ILE A 264 -5.99 0.90 -4.94
N ALA A 265 -6.92 0.73 -4.00
CA ALA A 265 -7.42 -0.59 -3.60
C ALA A 265 -8.02 -1.36 -4.78
N ARG A 266 -8.74 -0.65 -5.67
CA ARG A 266 -9.34 -1.23 -6.87
C ARG A 266 -8.30 -1.74 -7.85
N ALA A 267 -7.27 -0.93 -8.10
CA ALA A 267 -6.15 -1.30 -8.97
C ALA A 267 -5.34 -2.49 -8.44
N VAL A 268 -5.15 -2.58 -7.11
CA VAL A 268 -4.47 -3.72 -6.48
C VAL A 268 -5.25 -5.03 -6.69
N ASN A 269 -6.55 -5.00 -6.38
CA ASN A 269 -7.39 -6.19 -6.30
C ASN A 269 -7.99 -6.63 -7.65
N PHE A 270 -7.82 -5.87 -8.74
CA PHE A 270 -8.78 -5.90 -9.87
C PHE A 270 -10.22 -5.85 -9.31
N TYR A 271 -10.51 -4.90 -8.42
CA TYR A 271 -11.84 -4.79 -7.82
C TYR A 271 -12.84 -4.55 -8.94
N THR A 272 -13.56 -5.60 -9.28
CA THR A 272 -14.86 -5.46 -9.91
C THR A 272 -15.80 -5.30 -8.72
N PRO A 273 -16.48 -4.15 -8.53
CA PRO A 273 -17.61 -4.14 -7.61
C PRO A 273 -18.49 -5.32 -8.00
N LYS A 274 -19.03 -6.07 -7.02
CA LYS A 274 -20.07 -7.06 -7.33
C LYS A 274 -21.10 -6.33 -8.20
N SER A 275 -21.12 -6.67 -9.48
CA SER A 275 -21.83 -5.87 -10.47
C SER A 275 -23.29 -5.78 -10.08
N SER A 276 -23.85 -4.59 -10.28
CA SER A 276 -25.26 -4.23 -10.29
C SER A 276 -26.06 -5.11 -11.26
N SER A 277 -26.27 -6.37 -10.90
CA SER A 277 -27.30 -7.22 -11.50
C SER A 277 -28.64 -6.90 -10.83
N SER A 278 -29.12 -5.67 -11.02
CA SER A 278 -30.54 -5.32 -10.84
C SER A 278 -30.96 -3.96 -11.44
N LEU A 279 -30.06 -3.16 -12.04
CA LEU A 279 -30.45 -1.89 -12.69
C LEU A 279 -30.66 -1.98 -14.22
N LYS A 280 -30.87 -3.19 -14.75
CA LYS A 280 -31.40 -3.39 -16.09
C LYS A 280 -32.60 -4.34 -16.04
N ASP A 281 -33.71 -3.84 -15.52
CA ASP A 281 -35.07 -4.25 -15.89
C ASP A 281 -36.07 -3.19 -15.42
N VAL A 282 -35.89 -1.96 -15.90
CA VAL A 282 -37.03 -1.06 -16.12
C VAL A 282 -36.94 -0.65 -17.59
N GLN A 283 -37.48 -1.52 -18.43
CA GLN A 283 -37.81 -1.18 -19.80
C GLN A 283 -38.80 -0.01 -19.77
N LEU A 284 -38.40 1.10 -20.37
CA LEU A 284 -39.33 2.07 -20.94
C LEU A 284 -40.05 1.41 -22.13
N TYR A 285 -41.32 1.80 -22.30
CA TYR A 285 -42.29 1.49 -23.37
C TYR A 285 -43.17 0.24 -23.18
N SER A 286 -44.29 0.42 -22.47
CA SER A 286 -45.63 0.62 -23.07
C SER A 286 -46.67 0.88 -21.98
#